data_AF-A0A7S1CNZ4-F1
#
_entry.id   AF-A0A7S1CNZ4-F1
#
_cell.length_a   1.000
_cell.length_b   1.000
_cell.length_c   1.000
_cell.angle_alpha   90.00
_cell.angle_beta   90.00
_cell.angle_gamma   90.00
#
_symmetry.space_group_name_H-M   'P 1'
#
loop_
_entity.id
_entity.type
_entity.pdbx_description
1 polymer ?
#
loop_
_entity_poly.entity_id
_entity_poly.type
_entity_poly.pdbx_seq_one_letter_code
_entity_poly.pdbx_strand_id
1 'polypeptide(L)'
;MDEVWTDALDQFLKSDEWKHNVHVFVDSHCATFVTAEEFDHGHFEVFEEFKSMVEVQLESVLGTLGGSADAFAKACEERLERADDEEARRMALVLDQLMTYDDFPAFADMMVRRNAFLESQEIEAASRTASLPTATAVGTAGPRAWTRPTETARPPPPAGYEYDTGRPSRGDAGGAYGAAPPGEWE
;
A
#
# COMPACT_ATOMS: atom_id res chain seq x y z
N MET A 1 -39.30 4.05 4.18
CA MET A 1 -38.29 3.02 3.87
C MET A 1 -36.96 3.69 3.64
N ASP A 2 -36.95 4.79 2.88
CA ASP A 2 -35.79 5.66 2.64
C ASP A 2 -35.08 6.14 3.92
N GLU A 3 -35.83 6.48 4.98
CA GLU A 3 -35.28 6.92 6.28
C GLU A 3 -34.34 5.88 6.92
N VAL A 4 -34.64 4.58 6.72
CA VAL A 4 -33.83 3.49 7.28
C VAL A 4 -32.51 3.35 6.52
N TRP A 5 -32.50 3.67 5.22
CA TRP A 5 -31.28 3.61 4.40
C TRP A 5 -30.32 4.74 4.76
N THR A 6 -30.82 5.97 4.91
CA THR A 6 -29.99 7.12 5.28
C THR A 6 -29.34 6.93 6.65
N ASP A 7 -30.11 6.47 7.65
CA ASP A 7 -29.60 6.25 9.01
C ASP A 7 -28.59 5.10 9.07
N ALA A 8 -28.86 4.00 8.34
CA ALA A 8 -27.93 2.89 8.25
C ALA A 8 -26.62 3.27 7.55
N LEU A 9 -26.66 4.05 6.48
CA LEU A 9 -25.45 4.52 5.79
C LEU A 9 -24.67 5.51 6.63
N ASP A 10 -25.33 6.47 7.28
CA ASP A 10 -24.68 7.42 8.19
C ASP A 10 -23.98 6.69 9.36
N GLN A 11 -24.63 5.66 9.93
CA GLN A 11 -24.02 4.82 10.97
C GLN A 11 -22.88 3.97 10.42
N PHE A 12 -23.02 3.40 9.23
CA PHE A 12 -22.00 2.58 8.61
C PHE A 12 -20.74 3.39 8.30
N LEU A 13 -20.86 4.58 7.71
CA LEU A 13 -19.72 5.47 7.43
C LEU A 13 -19.00 5.94 8.69
N LYS A 14 -19.68 5.94 9.84
CA LYS A 14 -19.08 6.24 11.16
C LYS A 14 -18.53 5.01 11.87
N SER A 15 -18.85 3.82 11.39
CA SER A 15 -18.47 2.55 12.01
C SER A 15 -16.95 2.34 11.98
N ASP A 16 -16.46 1.57 12.95
CA ASP A 16 -15.05 1.17 12.98
C ASP A 16 -14.71 0.19 11.85
N GLU A 17 -15.70 -0.57 11.36
CA GLU A 17 -15.54 -1.47 10.22
C GLU A 17 -15.19 -0.70 8.94
N TRP A 18 -15.95 0.36 8.62
CA TRP A 18 -15.66 1.24 7.50
C TRP A 18 -14.26 1.85 7.60
N LYS A 19 -13.95 2.46 8.75
CA LYS A 19 -12.64 3.07 8.99
C LYS A 19 -11.51 2.05 8.88
N HIS A 20 -11.72 0.85 9.40
CA HIS A 20 -10.74 -0.24 9.32
C HIS A 20 -10.48 -0.63 7.86
N ASN A 21 -11.52 -0.83 7.05
CA ASN A 21 -11.38 -1.19 5.65
C ASN A 21 -10.64 -0.10 4.85
N VAL A 22 -10.99 1.17 5.07
CA VAL A 22 -10.27 2.31 4.48
C VAL A 22 -8.81 2.32 4.93
N HIS A 23 -8.53 2.15 6.23
CA HIS A 23 -7.15 2.14 6.75
C HIS A 23 -6.32 1.00 6.19
N VAL A 24 -6.88 -0.21 6.10
CA VAL A 24 -6.17 -1.37 5.55
C VAL A 24 -5.81 -1.14 4.08
N PHE A 25 -6.75 -0.60 3.30
CA PHE A 25 -6.51 -0.29 1.89
C PHE A 25 -5.44 0.79 1.70
N VAL A 26 -5.49 1.85 2.51
CA VAL A 26 -4.50 2.92 2.47
C VAL A 26 -3.13 2.40 2.90
N ASP A 27 -3.05 1.59 3.96
CA ASP A 27 -1.78 1.04 4.46
C ASP A 27 -1.10 0.11 3.44
N SER A 28 -1.86 -0.62 2.63
CA SER A 28 -1.27 -1.51 1.61
C SER A 28 -0.73 -0.77 0.39
N HIS A 29 -1.26 0.43 0.10
CA HIS A 29 -0.96 1.16 -1.14
C HIS A 29 -0.28 2.52 -0.93
N CYS A 30 -0.17 3.03 0.31
CA CYS A 30 0.42 4.33 0.58
C CYS A 30 1.92 4.39 0.23
N ALA A 31 2.63 3.27 0.25
CA ALA A 31 4.06 3.20 -0.11
C ALA A 31 4.33 3.62 -1.56
N THR A 32 3.34 3.50 -2.45
CA THR A 32 3.43 4.00 -3.82
C THR A 32 3.27 5.52 -3.92
N PHE A 33 2.69 6.18 -2.91
CA PHE A 33 2.41 7.61 -2.86
C PHE A 33 3.47 8.35 -2.04
N VAL A 34 4.57 8.72 -2.69
CA VAL A 34 5.72 9.40 -2.05
C VAL A 34 5.58 10.92 -2.07
N THR A 35 5.14 11.51 -3.19
CA THR A 35 4.96 12.97 -3.34
C THR A 35 3.60 13.28 -3.96
N ALA A 36 3.05 14.46 -3.64
CA ALA A 36 1.78 14.93 -4.20
C ALA A 36 1.94 15.72 -5.52
N GLU A 37 3.11 15.65 -6.16
CA GLU A 37 3.47 16.48 -7.31
C GLU A 37 3.25 15.79 -8.66
N GLU A 38 3.35 14.45 -8.73
CA GLU A 38 3.20 13.68 -9.97
C GLU A 38 2.48 12.36 -9.71
N PHE A 39 1.34 12.15 -10.38
CA PHE A 39 0.55 10.93 -10.29
C PHE A 39 0.53 10.21 -11.64
N ASP A 40 1.16 9.04 -11.70
CA ASP A 40 1.08 8.12 -12.82
C ASP A 40 -0.26 7.37 -12.94
N HIS A 41 -0.49 6.72 -14.09
CA HIS A 41 -1.66 5.89 -14.36
C HIS A 41 -1.86 4.79 -13.30
N GLY A 42 -0.77 4.22 -12.75
CA GLY A 42 -0.87 3.23 -11.67
C GLY A 42 -1.51 3.78 -10.39
N HIS A 43 -1.34 5.07 -10.08
CA HIS A 43 -2.01 5.70 -8.94
C HIS A 43 -3.51 5.83 -9.17
N PHE A 44 -3.92 6.04 -10.43
CA PHE A 44 -5.32 6.09 -10.80
C PHE A 44 -5.96 4.69 -10.79
N GLU A 45 -5.23 3.63 -11.15
CA GLU A 45 -5.69 2.25 -11.01
C GLU A 45 -5.98 1.90 -9.54
N VAL A 46 -5.10 2.31 -8.62
CA VAL A 46 -5.31 2.14 -7.16
C VAL A 46 -6.54 2.93 -6.69
N PHE A 47 -6.79 4.11 -7.25
CA PHE A 47 -7.99 4.89 -6.94
C PHE A 47 -9.28 4.22 -7.45
N GLU A 48 -9.27 3.64 -8.65
CA GLU A 48 -10.40 2.85 -9.15
C GLU A 48 -10.68 1.62 -8.28
N GLU A 49 -9.63 0.95 -7.80
CA GLU A 49 -9.77 -0.17 -6.84
C GLU A 49 -10.38 0.30 -5.51
N PHE A 50 -9.95 1.47 -5.01
CA PHE A 50 -10.54 2.07 -3.81
C PHE A 50 -12.03 2.35 -3.99
N LYS A 51 -12.43 2.94 -5.12
CA LYS A 51 -13.85 3.20 -5.42
C LYS A 51 -14.65 1.92 -5.49
N SER A 52 -14.14 0.89 -6.16
CA SER A 52 -14.81 -0.41 -6.24
C SER A 52 -15.01 -1.03 -4.85
N MET A 53 -14.01 -0.93 -3.96
CA MET A 53 -14.13 -1.39 -2.58
C MET A 53 -15.23 -0.62 -1.81
N VAL A 54 -15.32 0.70 -2.00
CA VAL A 54 -16.36 1.54 -1.39
C VAL A 54 -17.74 1.15 -1.91
N GLU A 55 -17.90 1.03 -3.23
CA GLU A 55 -19.16 0.63 -3.88
C GLU A 55 -19.66 -0.73 -3.36
N VAL A 56 -18.79 -1.75 -3.31
CA VAL A 56 -19.15 -3.09 -2.82
C VAL A 56 -19.62 -3.05 -1.35
N GLN A 57 -18.99 -2.23 -0.51
CA GLN A 57 -19.42 -2.06 0.88
C GLN A 57 -20.79 -1.39 0.98
N LEU A 58 -21.03 -0.34 0.18
CA LEU A 58 -22.32 0.35 0.15
C LEU A 58 -23.43 -0.58 -0.37
N GLU A 59 -23.16 -1.35 -1.42
CA GLU A 59 -24.09 -2.36 -1.94
C GLU A 59 -24.42 -3.43 -0.90
N SER A 60 -23.45 -3.88 -0.11
CA SER A 60 -23.65 -4.86 0.97
C SER A 60 -24.60 -4.32 2.05
N VAL A 61 -24.39 -3.07 2.48
CA VAL A 61 -25.24 -2.41 3.48
C VAL A 61 -26.66 -2.21 2.94
N LEU A 62 -26.78 -1.68 1.71
CA LEU A 62 -28.08 -1.48 1.06
C LEU A 62 -28.82 -2.81 0.82
N GLY A 63 -28.09 -3.85 0.41
CA GLY A 63 -28.62 -5.19 0.16
C GLY A 63 -29.16 -5.84 1.44
N THR A 64 -28.49 -5.62 2.58
CA THR A 64 -28.97 -6.08 3.89
C THR A 64 -30.33 -5.47 4.26
N LEU A 65 -30.61 -4.26 3.79
CA LEU A 65 -31.87 -3.54 3.99
C LEU A 65 -32.92 -3.86 2.91
N GLY A 66 -32.62 -4.77 1.98
CA GLY A 66 -33.49 -5.13 0.85
C GLY A 66 -33.54 -4.08 -0.25
N GLY A 67 -32.58 -3.15 -0.28
CA GLY A 67 -32.43 -2.12 -1.30
C GLY A 67 -31.44 -2.51 -2.40
N SER A 68 -31.37 -1.69 -3.44
CA SER A 68 -30.33 -1.72 -4.48
C SER A 68 -29.77 -0.31 -4.65
N ALA A 69 -28.56 -0.19 -5.21
CA ALA A 69 -27.95 1.12 -5.48
C ALA A 69 -28.85 2.02 -6.36
N ASP A 70 -29.52 1.44 -7.36
CA ASP A 70 -30.46 2.15 -8.25
C ASP A 70 -31.69 2.68 -7.48
N ALA A 71 -32.28 1.84 -6.62
CA ALA A 71 -33.40 2.23 -5.77
C ALA A 71 -33.00 3.32 -4.76
N PHE A 72 -31.78 3.25 -4.22
CA PHE A 72 -31.23 4.27 -3.34
C PHE A 72 -31.01 5.60 -4.07
N ALA A 73 -30.38 5.59 -5.26
CA ALA A 73 -30.16 6.78 -6.06
C ALA A 73 -31.47 7.50 -6.39
N LYS A 74 -32.50 6.74 -6.80
CA LYS A 74 -33.83 7.29 -7.05
C LYS A 74 -34.47 7.88 -5.79
N ALA A 75 -34.35 7.20 -4.65
CA ALA A 75 -34.86 7.70 -3.38
C ALA A 75 -34.14 8.99 -2.96
N CYS A 76 -32.84 9.11 -3.22
CA CYS A 76 -32.06 10.33 -2.98
C CYS A 76 -32.57 11.50 -3.83
N GLU A 77 -32.75 11.30 -5.15
CA GLU A 77 -33.25 12.35 -6.05
C GLU A 77 -34.63 12.87 -5.62
N GLU A 78 -35.58 11.95 -5.40
CA GLU A 78 -36.95 12.31 -4.98
C GLU A 78 -36.99 13.04 -3.62
N ARG A 79 -36.00 12.84 -2.77
CA ARG A 79 -35.89 13.47 -1.45
C ARG A 79 -35.16 14.79 -1.49
N LEU A 80 -34.11 14.91 -2.31
CA LEU A 80 -33.36 16.15 -2.47
C LEU A 80 -34.20 17.24 -3.14
N GLU A 81 -35.15 16.84 -4.00
CA GLU A 81 -36.17 17.74 -4.58
C GLU A 81 -37.12 18.34 -3.52
N ARG A 82 -37.27 17.69 -2.35
CA ARG A 82 -38.14 18.13 -1.24
C ARG A 82 -37.37 18.91 -0.18
N ALA A 83 -36.63 19.93 -0.62
CA ALA A 83 -35.58 20.68 0.10
C ALA A 83 -35.93 21.28 1.49
N ASP A 84 -37.17 21.19 1.98
CA ASP A 84 -37.59 21.74 3.28
C ASP A 84 -37.37 20.77 4.47
N ASP A 85 -37.16 19.47 4.22
CA ASP A 85 -37.06 18.46 5.27
C ASP A 85 -35.65 18.35 5.89
N GLU A 86 -35.56 18.19 7.21
CA GLU A 86 -34.31 17.85 7.93
C GLU A 86 -33.67 16.57 7.37
N GLU A 87 -34.51 15.64 6.94
CA GLU A 87 -34.13 14.39 6.26
C GLU A 87 -33.35 14.64 4.97
N ALA A 88 -33.78 15.61 4.15
CA ALA A 88 -33.11 15.96 2.90
C ALA A 88 -31.71 16.54 3.17
N ARG A 89 -31.56 17.31 4.26
CA ARG A 89 -30.23 17.79 4.70
C ARG A 89 -29.35 16.64 5.17
N ARG A 90 -29.89 15.68 5.93
CA ARG A 90 -29.12 14.51 6.38
C ARG A 90 -28.68 13.66 5.19
N MET A 91 -29.57 13.42 4.23
CA MET A 91 -29.23 12.71 2.99
C MET A 91 -28.13 13.44 2.21
N ALA A 92 -28.25 14.76 2.07
CA ALA A 92 -27.23 15.57 1.40
C ALA A 92 -25.85 15.46 2.08
N LEU A 93 -25.79 15.39 3.42
CA LEU A 93 -24.53 15.20 4.15
C LEU A 93 -23.91 13.82 3.90
N VAL A 94 -24.72 12.75 3.86
CA VAL A 94 -24.23 11.41 3.55
C VAL A 94 -23.69 11.36 2.12
N LEU A 95 -24.43 11.95 1.16
CA LEU A 95 -23.98 12.04 -0.23
C LEU A 95 -22.71 12.88 -0.38
N ASP A 96 -22.63 14.03 0.29
CA ASP A 96 -21.42 14.87 0.29
C ASP A 96 -20.22 14.08 0.81
N GLN A 97 -20.38 13.34 1.91
CA GLN A 97 -19.35 12.45 2.42
C GLN A 97 -18.97 11.36 1.39
N LEU A 98 -19.93 10.75 0.70
CA LEU A 98 -19.64 9.77 -0.35
C LEU A 98 -18.87 10.39 -1.53
N MET A 99 -19.22 11.61 -1.93
CA MET A 99 -18.52 12.34 -2.99
C MET A 99 -17.08 12.68 -2.61
N THR A 100 -16.75 12.84 -1.32
CA THR A 100 -15.35 12.99 -0.91
C THR A 100 -14.48 11.76 -1.18
N TYR A 101 -15.09 10.58 -1.30
CA TYR A 101 -14.37 9.34 -1.65
C TYR A 101 -14.21 9.15 -3.17
N ASP A 102 -14.92 9.93 -3.99
CA ASP A 102 -14.77 9.99 -5.44
C ASP A 102 -13.83 11.16 -5.88
N ASP A 103 -13.23 11.87 -4.93
CA ASP A 103 -12.25 12.92 -5.18
C ASP A 103 -10.81 12.35 -5.17
N PHE A 104 -10.22 12.23 -6.36
CA PHE A 104 -8.84 11.74 -6.51
C PHE A 104 -7.80 12.60 -5.77
N PRO A 105 -7.78 13.94 -5.90
CA PRO A 105 -6.91 14.80 -5.08
C PRO A 105 -7.02 14.56 -3.57
N ALA A 106 -8.24 14.44 -3.03
CA ALA A 106 -8.45 14.19 -1.61
C ALA A 106 -7.93 12.80 -1.19
N PHE A 107 -8.17 11.79 -2.03
CA PHE A 107 -7.63 10.45 -1.84
C PHE A 107 -6.10 10.43 -1.87
N ALA A 108 -5.48 11.09 -2.85
CA ALA A 108 -4.05 11.13 -3.00
C ALA A 108 -3.37 11.82 -1.81
N ASP A 109 -3.92 12.92 -1.32
CA ASP A 109 -3.43 13.60 -0.12
C ASP A 109 -3.56 12.72 1.14
N MET A 110 -4.63 11.92 1.25
CA MET A 110 -4.78 10.93 2.32
C MET A 110 -3.68 9.86 2.24
N MET A 111 -3.36 9.35 1.05
CA MET A 111 -2.31 8.35 0.83
C MET A 111 -0.92 8.89 1.19
N VAL A 112 -0.58 10.09 0.72
CA VAL A 112 0.71 10.76 1.01
C VAL A 112 0.84 11.03 2.51
N ARG A 113 -0.21 11.57 3.15
CA ARG A 113 -0.21 11.80 4.61
C ARG A 113 -0.01 10.51 5.40
N ARG A 114 -0.65 9.41 4.96
CA ARG A 114 -0.49 8.12 5.63
C ARG A 114 0.90 7.53 5.42
N ASN A 115 1.46 7.63 4.22
CA ASN A 115 2.82 7.19 3.94
C ASN A 115 3.84 7.90 4.85
N ALA A 116 3.78 9.23 4.92
CA ALA A 116 4.66 10.03 5.78
C ALA A 116 4.53 9.67 7.27
N PHE A 117 3.32 9.32 7.72
CA PHE A 117 3.08 8.86 9.10
C PHE A 117 3.72 7.49 9.36
N LEU A 118 3.62 6.54 8.43
CA LEU A 118 4.23 5.22 8.57
C LEU A 118 5.77 5.31 8.54
N GLU A 119 6.35 6.06 7.61
CA GLU A 119 7.81 6.30 7.56
C GLU A 119 8.32 6.91 8.88
N SER A 120 7.58 7.88 9.44
CA SER A 120 7.92 8.49 10.73
C SER A 120 7.89 7.48 11.89
N GLN A 121 6.90 6.58 11.90
CA GLN A 121 6.81 5.51 12.91
C GLN A 121 7.93 4.47 12.77
N GLU A 122 8.33 4.13 11.54
CA GLU A 122 9.45 3.21 11.29
C GLU A 122 10.77 3.79 11.82
N ILE A 123 11.02 5.09 11.60
CA ILE A 123 12.19 5.79 12.14
C ILE A 123 12.18 5.78 13.67
N GLU A 124 11.04 6.05 14.31
CA GLU A 124 10.92 5.97 15.77
C GLU A 124 11.17 4.55 16.29
N ALA A 125 10.58 3.52 15.66
CA ALA A 125 10.76 2.13 16.06
C ALA A 125 12.23 1.68 15.91
N ALA A 126 12.90 2.09 14.83
CA ALA A 126 14.32 1.84 14.60
C ALA A 126 15.20 2.55 15.65
N SER A 127 14.89 3.79 16.02
CA SER A 127 15.64 4.52 17.04
C SER A 127 15.47 3.91 18.45
N ARG A 128 14.27 3.41 18.76
CA ARG A 128 13.96 2.74 20.03
C ARG A 128 14.68 1.40 20.16
N THR A 129 14.74 0.61 19.08
CA THR A 129 15.47 -0.66 19.06
C THR A 129 16.99 -0.47 19.10
N ALA A 130 17.52 0.58 18.47
CA ALA A 130 18.94 0.95 18.54
C ALA A 130 19.39 1.46 19.93
N SER A 131 18.46 1.96 20.75
CA SER A 131 18.75 2.57 22.07
C SER A 131 18.69 1.59 23.26
N LEU A 132 18.42 0.30 23.04
CA LEU A 132 18.50 -0.70 24.10
C LEU A 132 19.99 -0.97 24.45
N PRO A 133 20.44 -0.74 25.69
CA PRO A 133 21.78 -1.14 26.08
C PRO A 133 21.86 -2.66 26.04
N THR A 134 22.82 -3.19 25.27
CA THR A 134 23.29 -4.58 25.40
C THR A 134 23.87 -4.73 26.81
N ALA A 135 23.00 -5.04 27.78
CA ALA A 135 23.36 -5.29 29.15
C ALA A 135 23.61 -6.79 29.36
N THR A 136 24.89 -7.13 29.21
CA THR A 136 25.66 -8.04 30.06
C THR A 136 25.39 -9.55 30.01
N ALA A 137 26.34 -10.28 29.43
CA ALA A 137 26.93 -11.45 30.09
C ALA A 137 28.46 -11.41 29.94
N VAL A 138 29.11 -10.70 30.87
CA VAL A 138 30.53 -10.89 31.17
C VAL A 138 30.66 -12.19 31.98
N GLY A 139 31.36 -13.16 31.42
CA GLY A 139 31.64 -14.46 32.04
C GLY A 139 33.00 -14.95 31.56
N THR A 140 34.02 -14.58 32.33
CA THR A 140 35.45 -14.73 32.04
C THR A 140 35.94 -16.18 31.98
N ALA A 141 36.72 -16.46 30.93
CA ALA A 141 37.88 -17.36 30.81
C ALA A 141 37.73 -18.89 30.94
N GLY A 142 38.02 -19.56 29.83
CA GLY A 142 38.73 -20.84 29.79
C GLY A 142 39.36 -21.06 28.40
N PRO A 143 40.70 -21.12 28.24
CA PRO A 143 41.30 -21.37 26.94
C PRO A 143 41.43 -22.87 26.72
N ARG A 144 40.71 -23.43 25.74
CA ARG A 144 40.97 -24.79 25.25
C ARG A 144 41.00 -24.85 23.74
N ALA A 145 42.25 -24.85 23.27
CA ALA A 145 42.84 -25.57 22.16
C ALA A 145 41.91 -26.12 21.05
N TRP A 146 42.25 -25.73 19.84
CA TRP A 146 41.85 -26.33 18.57
C TRP A 146 41.81 -27.86 18.60
N THR A 147 40.72 -28.44 18.09
CA THR A 147 40.81 -29.67 17.29
C THR A 147 39.89 -29.56 16.08
N ARG A 148 40.47 -29.88 14.92
CA ARG A 148 39.86 -29.86 13.58
C ARG A 148 38.94 -31.08 13.44
N PRO A 149 37.65 -30.92 13.12
CA PRO A 149 36.84 -32.07 12.74
C PRO A 149 37.29 -32.60 11.38
N THR A 150 37.62 -33.88 11.38
CA THR A 150 37.92 -34.71 10.23
C THR A 150 36.78 -34.69 9.21
N GLU A 151 37.18 -34.44 7.96
CA GLU A 151 36.46 -34.76 6.73
C GLU A 151 35.79 -36.14 6.83
N THR A 152 34.45 -36.18 6.76
CA THR A 152 33.70 -37.41 6.51
C THR A 152 32.39 -37.07 5.78
N ALA A 153 32.34 -37.53 4.54
CA ALA A 153 31.17 -37.92 3.74
C ALA A 153 30.11 -36.84 3.44
N ARG A 154 30.32 -36.15 2.32
CA ARG A 154 29.23 -35.57 1.52
C ARG A 154 28.48 -36.72 0.81
N PRO A 155 27.14 -36.83 0.89
CA PRO A 155 26.39 -37.80 0.10
C PRO A 155 26.41 -37.43 -1.40
N PRO A 156 26.36 -38.41 -2.32
CA PRO A 156 26.43 -38.15 -3.75
C PRO A 156 25.17 -37.43 -4.25
N PRO A 157 25.28 -36.51 -5.23
CA PRO A 157 24.13 -35.91 -5.87
C PRO A 157 23.38 -36.94 -6.75
N PRO A 158 22.05 -36.83 -6.89
CA PRO A 158 21.27 -37.70 -7.77
C PRO A 158 21.66 -37.51 -9.24
N ALA A 159 21.76 -38.63 -9.95
CA ALA A 159 22.03 -38.68 -11.38
C ALA A 159 20.94 -37.93 -12.17
N GLY A 160 21.34 -37.00 -13.05
CA GLY A 160 20.41 -36.46 -14.05
C GLY A 160 20.62 -35.04 -14.56
N TYR A 161 21.70 -34.33 -14.23
CA TYR A 161 21.98 -33.05 -14.90
C TYR A 161 23.25 -33.15 -15.76
N GLU A 162 23.06 -33.31 -17.07
CA GLU A 162 24.06 -32.91 -18.05
C GLU A 162 23.99 -31.39 -18.15
N TYR A 163 25.04 -30.67 -17.73
CA TYR A 163 25.28 -29.31 -18.17
C TYR A 163 26.52 -29.30 -19.06
N ASP A 164 26.21 -29.17 -20.35
CA ASP A 164 27.10 -28.96 -21.48
C ASP A 164 28.06 -27.77 -21.22
N THR A 165 29.36 -28.06 -21.16
CA THR A 165 30.41 -27.04 -21.02
C THR A 165 30.89 -26.58 -22.39
N GLY A 166 30.14 -25.69 -23.02
CA GLY A 166 30.52 -24.98 -24.24
C GLY A 166 31.42 -23.76 -23.96
N ARG A 167 32.74 -23.98 -23.94
CA ARG A 167 33.80 -22.95 -23.86
C ARG A 167 34.03 -22.26 -25.21
N PRO A 168 34.30 -20.94 -25.23
CA PRO A 168 35.34 -20.40 -26.12
C PRO A 168 36.32 -19.50 -25.31
N SER A 169 37.59 -19.89 -25.11
CA SER A 169 38.77 -19.71 -25.98
C SER A 169 39.17 -18.24 -26.21
N ARG A 170 40.27 -17.86 -25.54
CA ARG A 170 41.03 -16.60 -25.60
C ARG A 170 41.82 -16.46 -26.91
N GLY A 171 42.05 -15.19 -27.29
CA GLY A 171 43.06 -14.72 -28.25
C GLY A 171 42.41 -13.89 -29.37
N ASP A 172 42.92 -12.79 -29.88
CA ASP A 172 44.20 -12.09 -29.70
C ASP A 172 44.09 -10.74 -30.48
N ALA A 173 44.83 -9.72 -30.02
CA ALA A 173 45.42 -8.57 -30.75
C ALA A 173 44.61 -7.50 -31.53
N GLY A 174 45.01 -6.24 -31.26
CA GLY A 174 45.05 -5.08 -32.18
C GLY A 174 43.86 -4.11 -32.03
N GLY A 175 43.97 -2.83 -31.64
CA GLY A 175 45.06 -1.87 -31.67
C GLY A 175 44.78 -0.78 -32.71
N ALA A 176 44.20 0.37 -32.33
CA ALA A 176 44.30 1.63 -33.08
C ALA A 176 43.77 2.86 -32.29
N TYR A 177 44.72 3.71 -31.91
CA TYR A 177 44.75 5.15 -31.63
C TYR A 177 43.53 6.04 -31.94
N GLY A 178 43.29 7.01 -31.05
CA GLY A 178 42.50 8.22 -31.32
C GLY A 178 42.17 9.07 -30.09
N ALA A 179 43.14 9.84 -29.60
CA ALA A 179 42.99 11.00 -28.70
C ALA A 179 42.10 12.10 -29.38
N ALA A 180 41.40 13.07 -28.79
CA ALA A 180 41.24 13.75 -27.49
C ALA A 180 40.00 14.72 -27.63
N PRO A 181 39.80 15.78 -26.82
CA PRO A 181 39.37 15.88 -25.42
C PRO A 181 38.04 16.73 -25.30
N PRO A 182 37.57 17.12 -24.10
CA PRO A 182 36.24 17.72 -23.90
C PRO A 182 36.23 19.23 -24.19
N GLY A 183 35.14 19.69 -24.81
CA GLY A 183 34.88 21.10 -25.09
C GLY A 183 34.07 21.75 -23.97
N GLU A 184 34.71 22.72 -23.32
CA GLU A 184 34.20 23.67 -22.34
C GLU A 184 33.90 25.01 -23.08
N TRP A 185 33.09 25.88 -22.45
CA TRP A 185 32.79 27.30 -22.76
C TRP A 185 31.68 27.61 -23.79
N GLU A 186 30.51 28.04 -23.30
CA GLU A 186 30.11 29.47 -23.18
C GLU A 186 29.11 29.64 -22.03
#